data_AF-W6NL87-F1
#
_entry.id   AF-W6NL87-F1
#
_cell.length_a   1.000
_cell.length_b   1.000
_cell.length_c   1.000
_cell.angle_alpha   90.00
_cell.angle_beta   90.00
_cell.angle_gamma   90.00
#
_symmetry.space_group_name_H-M   'P 1'
#
loop_
_entity.id
_entity.type
_entity.pdbx_description
1 polymer ?
#
loop_
_entity_poly.entity_id
_entity_poly.type
_entity_poly.pdbx_seq_one_letter_code
_entity_poly.pdbx_strand_id
1 'polypeptide(L)'
;MQHNLYDLLNDTVAAGVTKTQQKYLNGKIQGNGRKKDALENILTSLKYHSFTMTSTLKNTIDDKIEEAVFNLKTKRKMDIQDKDILQQQVTNSQTKLSQFNETNTQLNQENNQLRQKLSNTQSSTS
;
A
#
# COMPACT_ATOMS: atom_id res chain seq x y z
N MET A 1 -1.20 39.22 7.53
CA MET A 1 -0.57 37.96 7.98
C MET A 1 0.69 37.78 7.16
N GLN A 2 1.88 38.08 7.71
CA GLN A 2 3.14 37.73 7.08
C GLN A 2 3.22 36.20 7.09
N HIS A 3 3.02 35.54 5.94
CA HIS A 3 3.57 34.21 5.77
C HIS A 3 5.08 34.37 5.95
N ASN A 4 5.64 33.74 6.98
CA ASN A 4 7.08 33.73 7.18
C ASN A 4 7.71 33.14 5.91
N LEU A 5 8.80 33.74 5.44
CA LEU A 5 9.61 33.26 4.33
C LEU A 5 9.91 31.74 4.45
N TYR A 6 10.04 31.27 5.69
CA TYR A 6 10.23 29.87 6.07
C TYR A 6 9.00 28.99 5.81
N ASP A 7 7.79 29.48 6.08
CA ASP A 7 6.55 28.73 5.88
C ASP A 7 6.29 28.55 4.38
N LEU A 8 6.49 29.62 3.60
CA LEU A 8 6.38 29.57 2.14
C LEU A 8 7.38 28.59 1.52
N LEU A 9 8.60 28.51 2.07
CA LEU A 9 9.60 27.52 1.64
C LEU A 9 9.15 26.10 1.96
N ASN A 10 8.69 25.85 3.20
CA ASN A 10 8.21 24.54 3.61
C ASN A 10 7.03 24.07 2.76
N ASP A 11 6.07 24.94 2.49
CA ASP A 11 4.92 24.64 1.63
C ASP A 11 5.35 24.34 0.20
N THR A 12 6.31 25.11 -0.33
CA THR A 12 6.85 24.90 -1.68
C THR A 12 7.57 23.55 -1.78
N VAL A 13 8.34 23.18 -0.77
CA VAL A 13 9.03 21.89 -0.70
C VAL A 13 8.02 20.75 -0.59
N ALA A 14 7.04 20.86 0.30
CA ALA A 14 5.98 19.86 0.48
C ALA A 14 5.17 19.64 -0.80
N ALA A 15 4.81 20.72 -1.50
CA ALA A 15 4.10 20.66 -2.77
C ALA A 15 4.93 19.97 -3.87
N GLY A 16 6.21 20.32 -3.98
CA GLY A 16 7.12 19.73 -4.97
C GLY A 16 7.31 18.22 -4.75
N VAL A 17 7.53 17.81 -3.49
CA VAL A 17 7.63 16.39 -3.12
C VAL A 17 6.31 15.64 -3.39
N THR A 18 5.17 16.24 -3.04
CA THR A 18 3.85 15.64 -3.27
C THR A 18 3.60 15.41 -4.76
N LYS A 19 3.93 16.38 -5.61
CA LYS A 19 3.80 16.27 -7.07
C LYS A 19 4.67 15.15 -7.63
N THR A 20 5.92 15.05 -7.19
CA THR A 20 6.82 13.94 -7.55
C THR A 20 6.28 12.61 -7.08
N GLN A 21 5.72 12.54 -5.88
CA GLN A 21 5.11 11.32 -5.37
C GLN A 21 3.94 10.85 -6.23
N GLN A 22 3.08 11.78 -6.69
CA GLN A 22 2.00 11.46 -7.62
C GLN A 22 2.54 10.93 -8.95
N LYS A 23 3.59 11.55 -9.50
CA LYS A 23 4.27 11.05 -10.71
C LYS A 23 4.88 9.65 -10.52
N TYR A 24 5.36 9.33 -9.33
CA TYR A 24 5.88 8.00 -9.04
C TYR A 24 4.78 6.95 -8.90
N LEU A 25 3.67 7.30 -8.24
CA LEU A 25 2.52 6.41 -8.05
C LEU A 25 1.81 6.08 -9.36
N ASN A 26 1.74 7.01 -10.30
CA ASN A 26 1.15 6.80 -11.61
C ASN A 26 2.15 6.30 -12.68
N GLY A 27 3.37 5.92 -12.27
CA GLY A 27 4.37 5.33 -13.15
C GLY A 27 5.07 6.30 -14.12
N LYS A 28 4.82 7.62 -14.02
CA LYS A 28 5.45 8.62 -14.89
C LYS A 28 6.93 8.86 -14.61
N ILE A 29 7.41 8.49 -13.41
CA ILE A 29 8.84 8.51 -13.06
C ILE A 29 9.24 7.24 -12.30
N GLN A 30 10.50 6.84 -12.43
CA GLN A 30 11.08 5.73 -11.67
C GLN A 30 11.63 6.19 -10.31
N GLY A 31 11.85 5.24 -9.40
CA GLY A 31 12.27 5.52 -8.02
C GLY A 31 13.59 6.30 -7.90
N ASN A 32 14.54 6.06 -8.80
CA ASN A 32 15.82 6.77 -8.92
C ASN A 32 15.66 8.23 -9.41
N GLY A 33 14.63 8.51 -10.22
CA GLY A 33 14.34 9.85 -10.74
C GLY A 33 13.63 10.78 -9.75
N ARG A 34 13.16 10.27 -8.61
CA ARG A 34 12.34 11.02 -7.65
C ARG A 34 13.06 12.22 -7.04
N LYS A 35 14.32 12.07 -6.62
CA LYS A 35 15.06 13.20 -6.02
C LYS A 35 15.22 14.36 -7.02
N LYS A 36 15.60 14.03 -8.26
CA LYS A 36 15.76 15.01 -9.34
C LYS A 36 14.43 15.71 -9.69
N ASP A 37 13.35 14.95 -9.85
CA ASP A 37 12.03 15.52 -10.17
C ASP A 37 11.47 16.40 -9.04
N ALA A 38 11.67 16.02 -7.78
CA ALA A 38 11.27 16.83 -6.63
C ALA A 38 12.01 18.17 -6.63
N LEU A 39 13.33 18.13 -6.82
CA LEU A 39 14.15 19.33 -6.92
C LEU A 39 13.68 20.23 -8.07
N GLU A 40 13.45 19.68 -9.27
CA GLU A 40 12.95 20.45 -10.41
C GLU A 40 11.60 21.11 -10.14
N ASN A 41 10.64 20.41 -9.50
CA ASN A 41 9.34 20.99 -9.14
C ASN A 41 9.49 22.12 -8.10
N ILE A 42 10.39 21.96 -7.12
CA ILE A 42 10.64 22.95 -6.07
C ILE A 42 11.32 24.19 -6.67
N LEU A 43 12.37 24.01 -7.47
CA LEU A 43 13.07 25.10 -8.16
C LEU A 43 12.13 25.89 -9.08
N THR A 44 11.27 25.17 -9.82
CA THR A 44 10.26 25.80 -10.67
C THR A 44 9.33 26.68 -9.84
N SER A 45 8.84 26.16 -8.71
CA SER A 45 7.91 26.88 -7.83
C SER A 45 8.58 28.09 -7.15
N LEU A 46 9.83 27.96 -6.70
CA LEU A 46 10.59 29.08 -6.12
C LEU A 46 10.88 30.19 -7.13
N LYS A 47 11.14 29.82 -8.40
CA LYS A 47 11.28 30.79 -9.50
C LYS A 47 10.01 31.61 -9.71
N TYR A 48 8.83 30.96 -9.65
CA TYR A 48 7.54 31.66 -9.74
C TYR A 48 7.33 32.69 -8.61
N HIS A 49 7.90 32.45 -7.43
CA HIS A 49 7.82 33.36 -6.28
C HIS A 49 9.00 34.34 -6.20
N SER A 50 9.82 34.44 -7.25
CA SER A 50 11.00 35.32 -7.31
C SER A 50 12.00 35.12 -6.17
N PHE A 51 12.06 33.92 -5.59
CA PHE A 51 13.05 33.58 -4.57
C PHE A 51 14.44 33.44 -5.19
N THR A 52 15.41 34.16 -4.63
CA THR A 52 16.82 33.97 -5.02
C THR A 52 17.34 32.70 -4.38
N MET A 53 17.89 31.82 -5.21
CA MET A 53 18.49 30.58 -4.74
C MET A 53 19.87 30.84 -4.14
N THR A 54 20.01 30.62 -2.83
CA THR A 54 21.30 30.63 -2.14
C THR A 54 21.80 29.20 -1.93
N SER A 55 23.10 29.03 -1.68
CA SER A 55 23.68 27.72 -1.35
C SER A 55 23.05 27.10 -0.10
N THR A 56 22.80 27.91 0.94
CA THR A 56 22.12 27.48 2.16
C THR A 56 20.71 26.98 1.88
N LEU A 57 19.93 27.72 1.08
CA LEU A 57 18.58 27.34 0.71
C LEU A 57 18.54 26.02 -0.07
N LYS A 58 19.49 25.86 -1.00
CA LYS A 58 19.65 24.64 -1.78
C LYS A 58 19.93 23.43 -0.87
N ASN A 59 20.83 23.56 0.11
CA ASN A 59 21.12 22.47 1.05
C ASN A 59 19.89 22.12 1.89
N THR A 60 19.14 23.10 2.39
CA THR A 60 17.88 22.86 3.13
C THR A 60 16.85 22.12 2.28
N ILE A 61 16.72 22.47 0.99
CA ILE A 61 15.83 21.78 0.05
C ILE A 61 16.30 20.34 -0.19
N ASP A 62 17.60 20.14 -0.41
CA ASP A 62 18.19 18.81 -0.63
C ASP A 62 17.94 17.89 0.59
N ASP A 63 18.16 18.37 1.81
CA ASP A 63 17.90 17.64 3.06
C ASP A 63 16.41 17.29 3.23
N LYS A 64 15.51 18.22 2.92
CA LYS A 64 14.06 17.98 3.01
C LYS A 64 13.55 17.00 1.96
N ILE A 65 14.12 17.02 0.75
CA ILE A 65 13.83 16.02 -0.27
C ILE A 65 14.33 14.64 0.18
N GLU A 66 15.53 14.57 0.76
CA GLU A 66 16.11 13.34 1.32
C GLU A 66 15.18 12.72 2.36
N GLU A 67 14.79 13.51 3.38
CA GLU A 67 13.89 13.13 4.46
C GLU A 67 12.56 12.59 3.92
N ALA A 68 11.91 13.34 3.04
CA ALA A 68 10.60 12.96 2.53
C ALA A 68 10.65 11.75 1.58
N VAL A 69 11.65 11.67 0.69
CA VAL A 69 11.82 10.52 -0.22
C VAL A 69 12.17 9.26 0.56
N PHE A 70 13.00 9.35 1.61
CA PHE A 70 13.36 8.23 2.48
C PHE A 70 12.15 7.73 3.28
N ASN A 71 11.43 8.63 3.96
CA ASN A 71 10.21 8.29 4.70
C ASN A 71 9.16 7.60 3.80
N LEU A 72 9.03 8.03 2.55
CA LEU A 72 8.16 7.39 1.56
C LEU A 72 8.62 5.99 1.13
N LYS A 73 9.94 5.72 1.08
CA LYS A 73 10.45 4.36 0.83
C LYS A 73 10.09 3.43 1.99
N THR A 74 10.20 3.91 3.23
CA THR A 74 9.84 3.14 4.43
C THR A 74 8.35 2.83 4.48
N LYS A 75 7.48 3.84 4.27
CA LYS A 75 6.02 3.63 4.24
C LYS A 75 5.60 2.62 3.18
N ARG A 76 6.11 2.71 1.95
CA ARG A 76 5.79 1.73 0.91
C ARG A 76 6.25 0.31 1.25
N LYS A 77 7.41 0.15 1.91
CA LYS A 77 7.86 -1.18 2.36
C LYS A 77 6.87 -1.78 3.36
N MET A 78 6.37 -0.97 4.30
CA MET A 78 5.33 -1.39 5.23
C MET A 78 4.03 -1.74 4.50
N ASP A 79 3.56 -0.89 3.58
CA ASP A 79 2.33 -1.16 2.81
C ASP A 79 2.43 -2.47 1.98
N ILE A 80 3.61 -2.77 1.42
CA ILE A 80 3.86 -4.04 0.69
C ILE A 80 3.85 -5.23 1.66
N GLN A 81 4.51 -5.10 2.82
CA GLN A 81 4.50 -6.15 3.84
C GLN A 81 3.07 -6.43 4.34
N ASP A 82 2.28 -5.39 4.61
CA ASP A 82 0.88 -5.52 5.01
C ASP A 82 0.04 -6.20 3.93
N LYS A 83 0.26 -5.83 2.66
CA LYS A 83 -0.40 -6.49 1.52
C LYS A 83 -0.06 -7.98 1.45
N ASP A 84 1.21 -8.35 1.61
CA ASP A 84 1.65 -9.75 1.55
C ASP A 84 1.05 -10.56 2.71
N ILE A 85 0.99 -9.98 3.92
CA ILE A 85 0.33 -10.59 5.08
C ILE A 85 -1.16 -10.81 4.81
N LEU A 86 -1.86 -9.81 4.29
CA LEU A 86 -3.29 -9.92 3.96
C LEU A 86 -3.54 -10.97 2.87
N GLN A 87 -2.68 -11.02 1.84
CA GLN A 87 -2.75 -12.03 0.78
C GLN A 87 -2.59 -13.45 1.35
N GLN A 88 -1.66 -13.64 2.30
CA GLN A 88 -1.47 -14.91 2.98
C GLN A 88 -2.68 -15.30 3.84
N GLN A 89 -3.28 -14.34 4.56
CA GLN A 89 -4.48 -14.57 5.36
C GLN A 89 -5.69 -14.97 4.50
N VAL A 90 -5.88 -14.31 3.34
CA VAL A 90 -6.92 -14.68 2.36
C VAL A 90 -6.70 -16.09 1.85
N THR A 91 -5.47 -16.42 1.45
CA THR A 91 -5.11 -17.75 0.96
C THR A 91 -5.38 -18.82 2.02
N ASN A 92 -4.95 -18.58 3.27
CA ASN A 92 -5.19 -19.51 4.38
C ASN A 92 -6.69 -19.71 4.65
N SER A 93 -7.49 -18.66 4.56
CA SER A 93 -8.94 -18.72 4.77
C SER A 93 -9.64 -19.51 3.66
N GLN A 94 -9.23 -19.32 2.40
CA GLN A 94 -9.75 -20.09 1.26
C GLN A 94 -9.42 -21.58 1.38
N THR A 95 -8.20 -21.93 1.79
CA THR A 95 -7.80 -23.33 2.04
C THR A 95 -8.68 -23.96 3.12
N LYS A 96 -8.88 -23.28 4.25
CA LYS A 96 -9.73 -23.77 5.34
C LYS A 96 -11.19 -23.95 4.89
N LEU A 97 -11.70 -23.04 4.06
CA LEU A 97 -13.06 -23.14 3.51
C LEU A 97 -13.20 -24.36 2.59
N SER A 98 -12.21 -24.65 1.75
CA SER A 98 -12.22 -25.86 0.91
C SER A 98 -12.24 -27.13 1.75
N GLN A 99 -11.37 -27.22 2.74
CA GLN A 99 -11.29 -28.37 3.67
C GLN A 99 -12.61 -28.58 4.42
N PHE A 100 -13.25 -27.48 4.87
CA PHE A 100 -14.55 -27.55 5.52
C PHE A 100 -15.63 -28.09 4.58
N ASN A 101 -15.69 -27.60 3.34
CA ASN A 101 -16.67 -28.05 2.35
C ASN A 101 -16.51 -29.53 1.98
N GLU A 102 -15.27 -30.00 1.84
CA GLU A 102 -14.96 -31.42 1.61
C GLU A 102 -15.46 -32.29 2.78
N THR A 103 -15.12 -31.89 4.01
CA THR A 103 -15.54 -32.60 5.23
C THR A 103 -17.07 -32.64 5.35
N ASN A 104 -17.74 -31.50 5.12
CA ASN A 104 -19.20 -31.41 5.17
C ASN A 104 -19.87 -32.28 4.10
N THR A 105 -19.26 -32.40 2.91
CA THR A 105 -19.76 -33.27 1.85
C THR A 105 -19.66 -34.74 2.25
N GLN A 106 -18.51 -35.16 2.81
CA GLN A 106 -18.33 -36.52 3.32
C GLN A 106 -19.32 -36.86 4.43
N LEU A 107 -19.48 -35.99 5.44
CA LEU A 107 -20.43 -36.21 6.53
C LEU A 107 -21.89 -36.34 6.03
N ASN A 108 -22.28 -35.56 5.02
CA ASN A 108 -23.60 -35.68 4.41
C ASN A 108 -23.78 -37.01 3.67
N GLN A 109 -22.74 -37.50 2.99
CA GLN A 109 -22.76 -38.81 2.33
C GLN A 109 -22.87 -39.94 3.35
N GLU A 110 -22.06 -39.91 4.42
CA GLU A 110 -22.12 -40.89 5.51
C GLU A 110 -23.50 -40.92 6.18
N ASN A 111 -24.07 -39.75 6.48
CA ASN A 111 -25.42 -39.65 7.04
C ASN A 111 -26.48 -40.30 6.14
N ASN A 112 -26.41 -40.06 4.83
CA ASN A 112 -27.34 -40.67 3.88
C ASN A 112 -27.19 -42.19 3.82
N GLN A 113 -25.96 -42.70 3.83
CA GLN A 113 -25.70 -44.14 3.87
C GLN A 113 -26.22 -44.80 5.15
N LEU A 114 -26.01 -44.15 6.30
CA LEU A 114 -26.51 -44.64 7.60
C LEU A 114 -28.05 -44.69 7.61
N ARG A 115 -28.71 -43.64 7.08
CA ARG A 115 -30.18 -43.60 6.94
C ARG A 115 -30.71 -44.74 6.07
N GLN A 116 -30.07 -45.02 4.94
CA GLN A 116 -30.45 -46.14 4.07
C GLN A 116 -30.27 -47.49 4.76
N LYS A 117 -29.14 -47.72 5.43
CA LYS A 117 -28.90 -48.95 6.20
C LYS A 117 -29.97 -49.15 7.27
N LEU A 118 -30.30 -48.11 8.03
CA LEU A 118 -31.32 -48.17 9.08
C LEU A 118 -32.69 -48.55 8.51
N SER A 119 -33.12 -47.91 7.42
CA SER A 119 -34.38 -48.21 6.73
C SER A 119 -34.45 -49.66 6.27
N ASN A 120 -33.35 -50.20 5.72
CA ASN A 120 -33.29 -51.58 5.26
C ASN A 120 -33.38 -52.58 6.42
N THR A 121 -32.73 -52.30 7.55
CA THR A 121 -32.81 -53.16 8.75
C THR A 121 -34.21 -53.19 9.35
N GLN A 122 -34.90 -52.03 9.42
CA GLN A 122 -36.28 -51.95 9.90
C GLN A 122 -37.26 -52.70 8.99
N SER A 123 -37.06 -52.61 7.68
CA SER A 123 -37.89 -53.34 6.70
C SER A 123 -37.66 -54.86 6.72
N SER A 124 -36.47 -55.31 7.15
CA SER A 124 -36.10 -56.74 7.19
C SER A 124 -36.53 -57.45 8.49
N THR A 125 -37.02 -56.70 9.47
CA THR A 125 -37.43 -57.20 10.79
C THR A 125 -38.93 -57.04 11.05
N SER A 126 -39.69 -56.58 10.06
CA SER A 126 -41.17 -56.51 10.02
C SER A 126 -41.73 -57.65 9.19
#